data_AF-A0A6A8ASF5-F1
#
_entry.id   AF-A0A6A8ASF5-F1
#
_cell.length_a   1.000
_cell.length_b   1.000
_cell.length_c   1.000
_cell.angle_alpha   90.00
_cell.angle_beta   90.00
_cell.angle_gamma   90.00
#
_symmetry.space_group_name_H-M   'P 1'
#
loop_
_entity.id
_entity.type
_entity.pdbx_description
1 polymer ?
#
loop_
_entity_poly.entity_id
_entity_poly.type
_entity_poly.pdbx_seq_one_letter_code
_entity_poly.pdbx_strand_id
1 'polypeptide(L)'
;MSLDAWQGVEQEFAAGAEPIGLFEALGGKKVFLARPEDNIPRALLRNSGVCYIHSNLFEVSSPECRNPLELLAYDKANEAYARLASWAYEERTGVQVHLYKTNIASDPKGEVEYTTVGAHENYLVERAGFESRMHLLLPYLVLRLSHRQHQG
;
A
#
# COMPACT_ATOMS: atom_id res chain seq x y z
N MET A 1 -11.20 11.48 -20.25
CA MET A 1 -11.44 11.23 -18.81
C MET A 1 -11.04 12.51 -18.09
N SER A 2 -11.92 13.09 -17.28
CA SER A 2 -11.46 14.12 -16.33
C SER A 2 -10.54 13.45 -15.33
N LEU A 3 -9.40 14.06 -15.02
CA LEU A 3 -8.46 13.59 -13.98
C LEU A 3 -8.91 14.02 -12.57
N ASP A 4 -10.04 14.73 -12.46
CA ASP A 4 -10.64 15.19 -11.20
C ASP A 4 -11.59 14.14 -10.58
N ALA A 5 -11.25 12.86 -10.72
CA ALA A 5 -11.98 11.77 -10.09
C ALA A 5 -11.26 11.35 -8.80
N TRP A 6 -12.05 10.92 -7.80
CA TRP A 6 -11.49 10.34 -6.59
C TRP A 6 -10.63 9.13 -6.92
N GLN A 7 -9.45 9.08 -6.32
CA GLN A 7 -8.47 8.03 -6.55
C GLN A 7 -7.78 7.64 -5.24
N GLY A 8 -7.21 6.44 -5.20
CA GLY A 8 -6.47 5.94 -4.05
C GLY A 8 -5.39 4.96 -4.47
N VAL A 9 -4.44 4.71 -3.58
CA VAL A 9 -3.39 3.72 -3.77
C VAL A 9 -3.27 2.84 -2.55
N GLU A 10 -3.00 1.56 -2.79
CA GLU A 10 -2.66 0.56 -1.78
C GLU A 10 -1.24 0.08 -2.07
N GLN A 11 -0.38 0.08 -1.05
CA GLN A 11 0.98 -0.40 -1.18
C GLN A 11 1.27 -1.49 -0.17
N GLU A 12 1.49 -2.70 -0.68
CA GLU A 12 2.03 -3.81 0.08
C GLU A 12 3.55 -3.68 0.13
N PHE A 13 4.14 -3.71 1.31
CA PHE A 13 5.59 -3.66 1.47
C PHE A 13 6.14 -5.07 1.65
N ALA A 14 7.14 -5.42 0.85
CA ALA A 14 7.90 -6.65 1.04
C ALA A 14 8.72 -6.52 2.33
N ALA A 15 8.26 -7.17 3.38
CA ALA A 15 8.97 -7.33 4.64
C ALA A 15 9.32 -8.82 4.78
N GLY A 16 10.60 -9.13 4.98
CA GLY A 16 11.06 -10.52 5.10
C GLY A 16 10.45 -11.29 6.28
N ALA A 17 9.88 -10.61 7.29
CA ALA A 17 9.15 -11.19 8.41
C ALA A 17 8.41 -10.11 9.25
N GLU A 18 7.55 -10.56 10.19
CA GLU A 18 6.95 -9.78 11.30
C GLU A 18 5.94 -8.65 10.98
N PRO A 19 4.98 -8.85 10.05
CA PRO A 19 3.98 -7.83 9.69
C PRO A 19 3.15 -7.34 10.88
N ILE A 20 2.72 -8.25 11.78
CA ILE A 20 1.94 -7.89 12.97
C ILE A 20 2.80 -7.10 13.95
N GLY A 21 4.06 -7.50 14.14
CA GLY A 21 5.01 -6.79 15.00
C GLY A 21 5.24 -5.35 14.54
N LEU A 22 5.42 -5.15 13.23
CA LEU A 22 5.51 -3.84 12.59
C LEU A 22 4.25 -3.00 12.81
N PHE A 23 3.06 -3.58 12.61
CA PHE A 23 1.79 -2.90 12.85
C PHE A 23 1.63 -2.44 14.30
N GLU A 24 1.90 -3.32 15.28
CA GLU A 24 1.81 -2.95 16.70
C GLU A 24 2.87 -1.91 17.08
N ALA A 25 4.07 -1.97 16.50
CA ALA A 25 5.12 -0.99 16.73
C ALA A 25 4.73 0.39 16.19
N LEU A 26 4.13 0.44 15.00
CA LEU A 26 3.58 1.67 14.43
C LEU A 26 2.48 2.25 15.32
N GLY A 27 1.58 1.42 15.85
CA GLY A 27 0.55 1.85 16.81
C GLY A 27 1.11 2.56 18.04
N GLY A 28 2.26 2.09 18.55
CA GLY A 28 2.99 2.73 19.66
C GLY A 28 3.46 4.16 19.37
N LYS A 29 3.56 4.57 18.11
CA LYS A 29 3.92 5.94 17.70
C LYS A 29 2.74 6.90 17.67
N LYS A 30 1.55 6.48 18.14
CA LYS A 30 0.33 7.30 18.24
C LYS A 30 -0.16 7.86 16.90
N VAL A 31 0.18 7.21 15.79
CA VAL A 31 -0.25 7.60 14.44
C VAL A 31 -1.61 7.02 14.03
N PHE A 32 -2.13 6.06 14.81
CA PHE A 32 -3.48 5.53 14.62
C PHE A 32 -4.51 6.53 15.17
N LEU A 33 -5.48 6.87 14.33
CA LEU A 33 -6.66 7.65 14.69
C LEU A 33 -7.74 6.76 15.30
N ALA A 34 -7.98 5.58 14.69
CA ALA A 34 -8.94 4.60 15.18
C ALA A 34 -8.49 3.19 14.82
N ARG A 35 -8.73 2.24 15.73
CA ARG A 35 -8.52 0.80 15.53
C ARG A 35 -9.79 0.08 16.00
N PRO A 36 -10.50 -0.66 15.13
CA PRO A 36 -11.65 -1.45 15.54
C PRO A 36 -11.28 -2.51 16.61
N GLU A 37 -12.19 -2.75 17.56
CA GLU A 37 -12.02 -3.74 18.63
C GLU A 37 -12.42 -5.16 18.17
N ASP A 38 -11.94 -5.58 16.99
CA ASP A 38 -12.28 -6.87 16.38
C ASP A 38 -11.07 -7.79 16.16
N ASN A 39 -9.92 -7.45 16.76
CA ASN A 39 -8.65 -8.18 16.67
C ASN A 39 -8.09 -8.35 15.26
N ILE A 40 -8.64 -7.68 14.26
CA ILE A 40 -8.04 -7.61 12.94
C ILE A 40 -6.97 -6.51 12.98
N PRO A 41 -5.72 -6.79 12.55
CA PRO A 41 -4.64 -5.81 12.56
C PRO A 41 -4.84 -4.77 11.46
N ARG A 42 -5.78 -3.85 11.68
CA ARG A 42 -6.07 -2.70 10.82
C ARG A 42 -6.34 -1.45 11.64
N ALA A 43 -5.91 -0.30 11.15
CA ALA A 43 -6.14 0.98 11.78
C ALA A 43 -6.30 2.10 10.75
N LEU A 44 -7.20 3.03 11.05
CA LEU A 44 -7.26 4.33 10.38
C LEU A 44 -6.09 5.19 10.89
N LEU A 45 -5.32 5.76 9.98
CA LEU A 45 -4.18 6.62 10.28
C LEU A 45 -4.64 8.08 10.46
N ARG A 46 -3.85 8.88 11.17
CA ARG A 46 -4.14 10.33 11.39
C ARG A 46 -4.23 11.15 10.10
N ASN A 47 -3.64 10.67 9.02
CA ASN A 47 -3.74 11.30 7.70
C ASN A 47 -4.94 10.78 6.88
N SER A 48 -5.84 10.03 7.51
CA SER A 48 -7.01 9.35 6.94
C SER A 48 -6.70 8.18 5.98
N GLY A 49 -5.44 7.78 5.83
CA GLY A 49 -5.08 6.51 5.21
C GLY A 49 -5.42 5.31 6.11
N VAL A 50 -5.19 4.10 5.61
CA VAL A 50 -5.40 2.86 6.36
C VAL A 50 -4.10 2.09 6.40
N CYS A 51 -3.73 1.54 7.56
CA CYS A 51 -2.69 0.53 7.67
C CYS A 51 -3.34 -0.77 8.08
N TYR A 52 -3.01 -1.87 7.40
CA TYR A 52 -3.54 -3.18 7.74
C TYR A 52 -2.61 -4.31 7.33
N ILE A 53 -2.80 -5.49 7.93
CA ILE A 53 -2.08 -6.70 7.55
C ILE A 53 -2.98 -7.60 6.70
N HIS A 54 -2.56 -7.85 5.46
CA HIS A 54 -3.22 -8.77 4.53
C HIS A 54 -2.34 -9.99 4.26
N SER A 55 -2.80 -11.20 4.57
CA SER A 55 -2.08 -12.46 4.26
C SER A 55 -0.56 -12.43 4.58
N ASN A 56 -0.19 -11.78 5.71
CA ASN A 56 1.18 -11.53 6.20
C ASN A 56 1.97 -10.37 5.56
N LEU A 57 1.32 -9.47 4.83
CA LEU A 57 1.97 -8.29 4.25
C LEU A 57 1.63 -7.05 5.06
N PHE A 58 2.64 -6.21 5.29
CA PHE A 58 2.45 -4.89 5.87
C PHE A 58 1.97 -3.95 4.77
N GLU A 59 0.73 -3.49 4.86
CA GLU A 59 0.11 -2.67 3.84
C GLU A 59 -0.29 -1.29 4.39
N VAL A 60 -0.10 -0.27 3.55
CA VAL A 60 -0.57 1.09 3.81
C VAL A 60 -1.28 1.64 2.57
N SER A 61 -2.49 2.13 2.78
CA SER A 61 -3.36 2.71 1.76
C SER A 61 -3.51 4.22 1.99
N SER A 62 -3.54 5.00 0.91
CA SER A 62 -3.82 6.44 0.98
C SER A 62 -5.27 6.71 1.42
N PRO A 63 -5.59 7.92 1.92
CA PRO A 63 -6.96 8.41 1.87
C PRO A 63 -7.41 8.58 0.40
N GLU A 64 -8.70 8.85 0.21
CA GLU A 64 -9.22 9.26 -1.09
C GLU A 64 -8.64 10.63 -1.49
N CYS A 65 -8.05 10.68 -2.68
CA CYS A 65 -7.37 11.85 -3.23
C CYS A 65 -8.17 12.40 -4.43
N ARG A 66 -8.16 13.72 -4.65
CA ARG A 66 -8.91 14.37 -5.74
C ARG A 66 -8.11 14.54 -7.02
N ASN A 67 -6.79 14.46 -6.94
CA ASN A 67 -5.90 14.65 -8.07
C ASN A 67 -4.60 13.84 -7.91
N PRO A 68 -3.83 13.64 -9.01
CA PRO A 68 -2.63 12.80 -8.98
C PRO A 68 -1.49 13.36 -8.10
N LEU A 69 -1.38 14.67 -7.93
CA LEU A 69 -0.33 15.28 -7.10
C LEU A 69 -0.59 15.03 -5.61
N GLU A 70 -1.85 15.14 -5.19
CA GLU A 70 -2.28 14.76 -3.85
C GLU A 70 -2.07 13.25 -3.61
N LEU A 71 -2.45 12.41 -4.58
CA LEU A 71 -2.21 10.96 -4.50
C LEU A 71 -0.72 10.64 -4.33
N LEU A 72 0.16 11.29 -5.10
CA LEU A 72 1.60 11.14 -4.98
C LEU A 72 2.11 11.52 -3.59
N ALA A 73 1.61 12.62 -3.02
CA ALA A 73 2.00 13.05 -1.67
C ALA A 73 1.62 12.00 -0.62
N TYR A 74 0.42 11.41 -0.73
CA TYR A 74 -0.03 10.35 0.19
C TYR A 74 0.65 9.01 -0.06
N ASP A 75 0.97 8.65 -1.30
CA ASP A 75 1.80 7.47 -1.60
C ASP A 75 3.20 7.58 -0.98
N LYS A 76 3.78 8.79 -0.98
CA LYS A 76 5.04 9.06 -0.26
C LYS A 76 4.86 9.05 1.26
N ALA A 77 3.70 9.45 1.78
CA ALA A 77 3.40 9.27 3.19
C ALA A 77 3.32 7.78 3.58
N ASN A 78 2.85 6.90 2.70
CA ASN A 78 2.84 5.45 2.93
C ASN A 78 4.26 4.91 3.14
N GLU A 79 5.23 5.33 2.32
CA GLU A 79 6.66 5.01 2.51
C GLU A 79 7.18 5.50 3.87
N ALA A 80 6.76 6.69 4.30
CA ALA A 80 7.14 7.24 5.61
C ALA A 80 6.54 6.44 6.78
N TYR A 81 5.29 5.96 6.67
CA TYR A 81 4.68 5.09 7.68
C TYR A 81 5.35 3.72 7.76
N ALA A 82 5.69 3.12 6.61
CA ALA A 82 6.45 1.87 6.56
C ALA A 82 7.83 2.03 7.26
N ARG A 83 8.56 3.11 6.93
CA ARG A 83 9.84 3.42 7.59
C ARG A 83 9.68 3.64 9.09
N LEU A 84 8.63 4.35 9.52
CA LEU A 84 8.35 4.57 10.93
C LEU A 84 8.02 3.26 11.66
N ALA A 85 7.29 2.33 11.02
CA ALA A 85 7.00 1.02 11.57
C ALA A 85 8.28 0.20 11.78
N SER A 86 9.18 0.19 10.79
CA SER A 86 10.50 -0.44 10.86
C SER A 86 11.33 0.10 12.04
N TRP A 87 11.47 1.42 12.14
CA TRP A 87 12.20 2.05 13.25
C TRP A 87 11.56 1.79 14.60
N ALA A 88 10.23 1.88 14.70
CA ALA A 88 9.52 1.59 15.94
C ALA A 88 9.71 0.13 16.37
N TYR A 89 9.78 -0.79 15.41
CA TYR A 89 9.99 -2.20 15.70
C TYR A 89 11.41 -2.47 16.19
N GLU A 90 12.41 -1.87 15.53
CA GLU A 90 13.81 -1.94 15.95
C GLU A 90 14.00 -1.37 17.36
N GLU A 91 13.44 -0.19 17.65
CA GLU A 91 13.48 0.39 19.00
C GLU A 91 12.89 -0.53 20.08
N ARG A 92 11.83 -1.29 19.74
CA ARG A 92 11.13 -2.17 20.69
C ARG A 92 11.83 -3.51 20.89
N THR A 93 12.48 -4.04 19.88
CA THR A 93 12.93 -5.44 19.84
C THR A 93 14.44 -5.60 19.69
N GLY A 94 15.14 -4.54 19.26
CA GLY A 94 16.54 -4.60 18.83
C GLY A 94 16.75 -5.26 17.46
N VAL A 95 15.67 -5.65 16.76
CA VAL A 95 15.74 -6.34 15.45
C VAL A 95 15.40 -5.35 14.34
N GLN A 96 16.33 -5.21 13.40
CA GLN A 96 16.11 -4.39 12.21
C GLN A 96 15.31 -5.18 11.16
N VAL A 97 14.20 -4.59 10.70
CA VAL A 97 13.37 -5.14 9.62
C VAL A 97 13.31 -4.14 8.49
N HIS A 98 13.69 -4.55 7.28
CA HIS A 98 13.61 -3.72 6.09
C HIS A 98 12.28 -3.95 5.36
N LEU A 99 11.68 -2.85 4.91
CA LEU A 99 10.45 -2.82 4.12
C LEU A 99 10.81 -2.30 2.73
N TYR A 100 10.54 -3.10 1.70
CA TYR A 100 10.85 -2.76 0.32
C TYR A 100 9.56 -2.47 -0.45
N LYS A 101 9.53 -1.33 -1.15
CA LYS A 101 8.47 -0.98 -2.11
C LYS A 101 8.84 -1.58 -3.47
N THR A 102 8.60 -2.88 -3.60
CA THR A 102 8.88 -3.70 -4.80
C THR A 102 7.61 -4.45 -5.20
N ASN A 103 7.68 -5.27 -6.24
CA ASN A 103 6.58 -6.20 -6.61
C ASN A 103 6.95 -7.68 -6.41
N ILE A 104 8.16 -7.95 -5.93
CA ILE A 104 8.67 -9.28 -5.63
C ILE A 104 9.16 -9.26 -4.18
N ALA A 105 8.82 -10.30 -3.42
CA ALA A 105 9.23 -10.51 -2.05
C ALA A 105 9.68 -11.97 -1.87
N SER A 106 10.50 -12.26 -0.86
CA SER A 106 10.67 -13.65 -0.41
C SER A 106 9.34 -14.18 0.13
N ASP A 107 9.05 -15.45 -0.09
CA ASP A 107 7.80 -16.04 0.42
C ASP A 107 7.80 -16.06 1.96
N PRO A 108 6.85 -15.38 2.62
CA PRO A 108 6.76 -15.39 4.09
C PRO A 108 6.51 -16.79 4.67
N LYS A 109 6.01 -17.73 3.86
CA LYS A 109 5.78 -19.12 4.28
C LYS A 109 6.95 -20.05 3.97
N GLY A 110 7.89 -19.61 3.14
CA GLY A 110 9.02 -20.42 2.66
C GLY A 110 8.60 -21.63 1.81
N GLU A 111 7.40 -21.64 1.23
CA GLU A 111 6.93 -22.69 0.33
C GLU A 111 7.60 -22.57 -1.06
N VAL A 112 7.86 -21.33 -1.49
CA VAL A 112 8.60 -20.99 -2.73
C VAL A 112 9.69 -19.95 -2.45
N GLU A 113 10.61 -19.74 -3.40
CA GLU A 113 11.71 -18.77 -3.22
C GLU A 113 11.20 -17.32 -3.15
N TYR A 114 10.20 -16.98 -3.98
CA TYR A 114 9.61 -15.64 -4.05
C TYR A 114 8.10 -15.69 -4.23
N THR A 115 7.44 -14.66 -3.71
CA THR A 115 6.04 -14.32 -3.96
C THR A 115 5.95 -12.91 -4.56
N THR A 116 4.74 -12.51 -4.96
CA THR A 116 4.47 -11.16 -5.46
C THR A 116 3.79 -10.31 -4.40
N VAL A 117 4.07 -9.01 -4.43
CA VAL A 117 3.38 -8.01 -3.62
C VAL A 117 2.81 -6.91 -4.51
N GLY A 118 1.66 -6.40 -4.11
CA GLY A 118 0.80 -5.49 -4.86
C GLY A 118 1.15 -4.02 -4.70
N ALA A 119 0.95 -3.29 -5.79
CA ALA A 119 0.71 -1.85 -5.78
C ALA A 119 -0.61 -1.63 -6.54
N HIS A 120 -1.70 -1.37 -5.82
CA HIS A 120 -3.03 -1.25 -6.40
C HIS A 120 -3.42 0.21 -6.57
N GLU A 121 -4.03 0.51 -7.71
CA GLU A 121 -4.57 1.84 -8.02
C GLU A 121 -6.10 1.75 -8.04
N ASN A 122 -6.76 2.62 -7.27
CA ASN A 122 -8.22 2.72 -7.19
C ASN A 122 -8.69 4.00 -7.88
N TYR A 123 -9.70 3.90 -8.75
CA TYR A 123 -10.25 5.05 -9.48
C TYR A 123 -11.77 5.02 -9.43
N LEU A 124 -12.38 6.11 -8.96
CA LEU A 124 -13.83 6.29 -9.01
C LEU A 124 -14.27 6.47 -10.47
N VAL A 125 -15.25 5.68 -10.88
CA VAL A 125 -15.81 5.70 -12.24
C VAL A 125 -17.33 5.65 -12.21
N GLU A 126 -17.96 6.26 -13.22
CA GLU A 126 -19.37 6.04 -13.50
C GLU A 126 -19.57 4.63 -14.08
N ARG A 127 -20.46 3.85 -13.47
CA ARG A 127 -20.69 2.44 -13.84
C ARG A 127 -20.99 2.24 -15.33
N ALA A 128 -21.97 2.97 -15.89
CA ALA A 128 -22.35 2.85 -17.30
C ALA A 128 -21.19 3.22 -18.24
N GLY A 129 -20.38 4.21 -17.83
CA GLY A 129 -19.19 4.63 -18.53
C GLY A 129 -18.05 3.60 -18.47
N PHE A 130 -17.93 2.84 -17.39
CA PHE A 130 -16.93 1.77 -17.25
C PHE A 130 -17.28 0.56 -18.13
N GLU A 131 -18.52 0.06 -18.02
CA GLU A 131 -19.00 -1.12 -18.77
C GLU A 131 -18.87 -0.90 -20.30
N SER A 132 -19.21 0.30 -20.79
CA SER A 132 -19.12 0.64 -22.22
C SER A 132 -17.69 0.84 -22.75
N ARG A 133 -16.70 1.15 -21.89
CA ARG A 133 -15.33 1.52 -22.30
C ARG A 133 -14.25 0.56 -21.83
N MET A 134 -14.61 -0.53 -21.14
CA MET A 134 -13.67 -1.53 -20.63
C MET A 134 -12.73 -2.07 -21.73
N HIS A 135 -13.23 -2.23 -22.96
CA HIS A 135 -12.46 -2.69 -24.12
C HIS A 135 -11.33 -1.73 -24.54
N LEU A 136 -11.39 -0.45 -24.15
CA LEU A 136 -10.32 0.53 -24.39
C LEU A 136 -9.30 0.56 -23.25
N LEU A 137 -9.76 0.29 -22.03
CA LEU A 137 -8.91 0.34 -20.83
C LEU A 137 -7.91 -0.81 -20.77
N LEU A 138 -8.35 -2.04 -21.08
CA LEU A 138 -7.48 -3.22 -20.99
C LEU A 138 -6.22 -3.13 -21.88
N PRO A 139 -6.31 -2.78 -23.18
CA PRO A 139 -5.12 -2.61 -24.01
C PRO A 139 -4.18 -1.54 -23.46
N TYR A 140 -4.72 -0.41 -22.97
CA TYR A 140 -3.92 0.64 -22.36
C TYR A 140 -3.18 0.16 -21.10
N LEU A 141 -3.87 -0.56 -20.20
CA LEU A 141 -3.27 -1.10 -18.97
C LEU A 141 -2.16 -2.14 -19.25
N VAL A 142 -2.26 -2.90 -20.34
CA VAL A 142 -1.20 -3.82 -20.76
C VAL A 142 0.00 -3.04 -21.32
N LEU A 143 -0.25 -2.09 -22.24
CA LEU A 143 0.82 -1.36 -22.93
C LEU A 143 1.54 -0.33 -22.04
N ARG A 144 0.91 0.17 -20.97
CA ARG A 144 1.54 1.13 -20.05
C ARG A 144 2.79 0.56 -19.37
N LEU A 145 2.89 -0.77 -19.25
CA LEU A 145 4.08 -1.43 -18.70
C LEU A 145 5.33 -1.13 -19.54
N SER A 146 5.22 -1.20 -20.86
CA SER A 146 6.33 -0.89 -21.78
C SER A 146 6.75 0.57 -21.70
N HIS A 147 5.81 1.50 -21.55
CA HIS A 147 6.13 2.92 -21.45
C HIS A 147 6.90 3.26 -20.16
N ARG A 148 6.56 2.63 -19.03
CA ARG A 148 7.27 2.86 -17.76
C ARG A 148 8.70 2.30 -17.75
N GLN A 149 9.01 1.30 -18.59
CA GLN A 149 10.35 0.67 -18.62
C GLN A 149 11.40 1.47 -19.40
N HIS A 150 11.00 2.40 -20.28
CA HIS A 150 11.90 3.15 -21.17
C HIS A 150 12.27 4.56 -20.68
N GLN A 151 11.82 4.97 -19.50
CA GLN A 151 12.17 6.28 -18.91
C GLN A 151 13.27 6.20 -17.83
N GLY A 152 14.10 5.15 -17.87
CA GLY A 152 15.25 4.96 -16.99
C GLY A 152 16.56 5.42 -17.62
#